data_AF-A0A1V5KK49-F1
#
_entry.id   AF-A0A1V5KK49-F1
#
_cell.length_a   1.000
_cell.length_b   1.000
_cell.length_c   1.000
_cell.angle_alpha   90.00
_cell.angle_beta   90.00
_cell.angle_gamma   90.00
#
_symmetry.space_group_name_H-M   'P 1'
#
loop_
_entity.id
_entity.type
_entity.pdbx_description
1 polymer ?
#
loop_
_entity_poly.entity_id
_entity_poly.type
_entity_poly.pdbx_seq_one_letter_code
_entity_poly.pdbx_strand_id
1 'polypeptide(L)'
;MRSCKQLAAAGLALWLGLSVPCVPSQTHQAKMRKHNTMITDRLENAHKYYALHPSFAKAFAFLQNPDLAKLEHGKHVIDGDKIYASIGINKGRQKNEALLEAHRKYIDIQYVIEGYDEMGWSNVDDCRVIATPYKPDGDIEFFADKPTLYKKVQAGQFAIFFPEDAHAPVISDGDILKVVIKVAVD
;
A
#
# COMPACT_ATOMS: atom_id res chain seq x y z
N MET A 1 29.92 0.26 32.58
CA MET A 1 30.13 0.76 33.96
C MET A 1 29.30 2.03 34.18
N ARG A 2 28.08 1.91 34.69
CA ARG A 2 27.33 3.01 35.32
C ARG A 2 26.59 2.43 36.51
N SER A 3 26.96 2.92 37.69
CA SER A 3 26.55 2.47 39.02
C SER A 3 25.14 2.94 39.33
N CYS A 4 24.24 2.00 39.62
CA CYS A 4 22.89 2.27 40.14
C CYS A 4 23.00 2.49 41.66
N LYS A 5 22.68 3.70 42.15
CA LYS A 5 22.57 3.99 43.58
C LYS A 5 21.19 3.55 44.07
N GLN A 6 21.21 2.70 45.11
CA GLN A 6 20.05 2.31 45.90
C GLN A 6 19.43 3.51 46.62
N LEU A 7 18.10 3.58 46.60
CA LEU A 7 17.30 4.23 47.63
C LEU A 7 16.26 3.19 48.08
N ALA A 8 16.44 2.73 49.32
CA ALA A 8 15.51 1.88 50.03
C ALA A 8 14.38 2.74 50.60
N ALA A 9 13.14 2.31 50.40
CA ALA A 9 12.01 2.71 51.23
C ALA A 9 11.29 1.44 51.67
N ALA A 10 11.25 1.25 52.99
CA ALA A 10 10.64 0.12 53.65
C ALA A 10 9.11 0.19 53.57
N GLY A 11 8.49 -0.91 53.18
CA GLY A 11 7.05 -1.12 53.25
C GLY A 11 6.79 -2.62 53.30
N LEU A 12 6.36 -3.10 54.46
CA LEU A 12 5.85 -4.46 54.66
C LEU A 12 4.64 -4.68 53.74
N ALA A 13 4.78 -5.52 52.73
CA ALA A 13 3.66 -6.11 52.01
C ALA A 13 3.99 -7.59 51.74
N LEU A 14 3.08 -8.45 52.18
CA LEU A 14 3.10 -9.91 52.01
C LEU A 14 3.54 -10.30 50.59
N TRP A 15 4.64 -11.05 50.51
CA TRP A 15 5.10 -11.72 49.29
C TRP A 15 4.21 -12.94 49.02
N LEU A 16 3.10 -12.74 48.29
CA LEU A 16 2.56 -13.80 47.44
C LEU A 16 3.39 -13.77 46.16
N GLY A 17 4.30 -14.74 46.02
CA GLY A 17 5.14 -14.93 44.85
C GLY A 17 4.31 -15.27 43.62
N LEU A 18 3.82 -14.24 42.93
CA LEU A 18 3.38 -14.33 41.54
C LEU A 18 4.43 -13.61 40.71
N SER A 19 5.40 -14.38 40.22
CA SER A 19 6.28 -13.94 39.14
C SER A 19 5.40 -13.51 37.97
N VAL A 20 5.32 -12.22 37.68
CA VAL A 20 4.75 -11.73 36.43
C VAL A 20 5.65 -12.28 35.31
N PRO A 21 5.17 -13.18 34.43
CA PRO A 21 5.99 -13.63 33.33
C PRO A 21 6.24 -12.43 32.43
N CYS A 22 7.51 -12.05 32.29
CA CYS A 22 7.96 -11.13 31.26
C CYS A 22 7.59 -11.74 29.91
N VAL A 23 6.52 -11.24 29.29
CA VAL A 23 6.14 -11.63 27.93
C VAL A 23 7.22 -11.06 27.02
N PRO A 24 8.00 -11.89 26.31
CA PRO A 24 8.93 -11.37 25.33
C PRO A 24 8.11 -10.68 24.24
N SER A 25 8.38 -9.39 24.01
CA SER A 25 7.84 -8.67 22.86
C SER A 25 8.47 -9.28 21.60
N GLN A 26 7.85 -10.33 21.09
CA GLN A 26 8.16 -10.82 19.76
C GLN A 26 7.56 -9.80 18.79
N THR A 27 8.37 -8.84 18.38
CA THR A 27 8.18 -8.19 17.09
C THR A 27 8.47 -9.23 16.02
N HIS A 28 7.55 -10.18 15.84
CA HIS A 28 7.44 -10.90 14.60
C HIS A 28 7.03 -9.85 13.56
N GLN A 29 8.00 -9.29 12.85
CA GLN A 29 7.72 -8.82 11.50
C GLN A 29 7.21 -10.05 10.75
N ALA A 30 5.89 -10.18 10.66
CA ALA A 30 5.28 -11.19 9.83
C ALA A 30 5.74 -10.88 8.41
N LYS A 31 6.69 -11.67 7.91
CA LYS A 31 7.08 -11.62 6.50
C LYS A 31 5.80 -11.89 5.72
N MET A 32 5.27 -10.87 5.06
CA MET A 32 4.05 -10.96 4.26
C MET A 32 4.18 -12.20 3.35
N ARG A 33 3.18 -13.08 3.42
CA ARG A 33 3.17 -14.27 2.54
C ARG A 33 2.91 -13.75 1.13
N LYS A 34 3.82 -14.05 0.20
CA LYS A 34 3.65 -13.79 -1.23
C LYS A 34 2.28 -14.32 -1.67
N HIS A 35 1.50 -13.49 -2.33
CA HIS A 35 0.17 -13.84 -2.81
C HIS A 35 0.17 -14.01 -4.34
N ASN A 36 -0.81 -14.77 -4.83
CA ASN A 36 -0.92 -15.15 -6.23
C ASN A 36 -1.93 -14.29 -7.01
N THR A 37 -2.44 -13.21 -6.41
CA THR A 37 -3.40 -12.30 -7.05
C THR A 37 -3.38 -10.93 -6.39
N MET A 38 -3.64 -9.85 -7.13
CA MET A 38 -3.89 -8.53 -6.55
C MET A 38 -5.08 -8.55 -5.58
N ILE A 39 -5.11 -7.57 -4.66
CA ILE A 39 -6.25 -7.31 -3.78
C ILE A 39 -7.13 -6.24 -4.43
N THR A 40 -8.44 -6.49 -4.56
CA THR A 40 -9.42 -5.49 -4.99
C THR A 40 -10.69 -5.56 -4.14
N ASP A 41 -11.26 -4.43 -3.78
CA ASP A 41 -12.55 -4.37 -3.06
C ASP A 41 -13.24 -3.01 -3.25
N ARG A 42 -14.46 -2.88 -2.71
CA ARG A 42 -15.19 -1.61 -2.58
C ARG A 42 -14.65 -0.81 -1.41
N LEU A 43 -14.62 0.51 -1.54
CA LEU A 43 -14.10 1.39 -0.47
C LEU A 43 -14.81 1.21 0.88
N GLU A 44 -16.09 0.88 0.88
CA GLU A 44 -16.87 0.55 2.10
C GLU A 44 -16.27 -0.62 2.91
N ASN A 45 -15.52 -1.51 2.26
CA ASN A 45 -14.86 -2.66 2.87
C ASN A 45 -13.42 -2.38 3.31
N ALA A 46 -12.92 -1.14 3.18
CA ALA A 46 -11.53 -0.78 3.50
C ALA A 46 -11.07 -1.23 4.89
N HIS A 47 -11.99 -1.20 5.87
CA HIS A 47 -11.72 -1.60 7.26
C HIS A 47 -11.20 -3.04 7.40
N LYS A 48 -11.54 -3.94 6.46
CA LYS A 48 -11.05 -5.34 6.45
C LYS A 48 -9.54 -5.43 6.21
N TYR A 49 -8.94 -4.40 5.62
CA TYR A 49 -7.55 -4.39 5.20
C TYR A 49 -6.65 -3.59 6.14
N TYR A 50 -7.19 -2.88 7.13
CA TYR A 50 -6.41 -2.02 8.04
C TYR A 50 -5.30 -2.79 8.79
N ALA A 51 -5.52 -4.07 9.08
CA ALA A 51 -4.54 -4.91 9.76
C ALA A 51 -3.34 -5.31 8.88
N LEU A 52 -3.40 -5.09 7.55
CA LEU A 52 -2.31 -5.45 6.65
C LEU A 52 -1.11 -4.51 6.77
N HIS A 53 -1.32 -3.27 7.22
CA HIS A 53 -0.24 -2.31 7.40
C HIS A 53 -0.65 -1.21 8.39
N PRO A 54 0.21 -0.79 9.33
CA PRO A 54 -0.14 0.22 10.34
C PRO A 54 -0.62 1.55 9.75
N SER A 55 -0.14 1.91 8.56
CA SER A 55 -0.52 3.16 7.87
C SER A 55 -1.83 3.07 7.07
N PHE A 56 -2.41 1.87 6.87
CA PHE A 56 -3.58 1.73 5.99
C PHE A 56 -4.82 2.43 6.53
N ALA A 57 -5.05 2.41 7.85
CA ALA A 57 -6.19 3.13 8.42
C ALA A 57 -6.13 4.64 8.07
N LYS A 58 -4.95 5.26 8.14
CA LYS A 58 -4.73 6.67 7.78
C LYS A 58 -4.85 6.91 6.28
N ALA A 59 -4.30 6.00 5.45
CA ALA A 59 -4.43 6.08 3.99
C ALA A 59 -5.89 5.99 3.53
N PHE A 60 -6.65 5.02 4.03
CA PHE A 60 -8.07 4.86 3.67
C PHE A 60 -8.96 5.98 4.23
N ALA A 61 -8.62 6.56 5.38
CA ALA A 61 -9.33 7.74 5.88
C ALA A 61 -9.27 8.92 4.90
N PHE A 62 -8.16 9.09 4.16
CA PHE A 62 -8.07 10.08 3.09
C PHE A 62 -9.05 9.77 1.95
N LEU A 63 -9.13 8.52 1.50
CA LEU A 63 -10.06 8.09 0.45
C LEU A 63 -11.54 8.20 0.86
N GLN A 64 -11.83 8.12 2.16
CA GLN A 64 -13.19 8.24 2.70
C GLN A 64 -13.64 9.70 2.89
N ASN A 65 -12.83 10.68 2.48
CA ASN A 65 -13.23 12.08 2.48
C ASN A 65 -14.43 12.31 1.55
N PRO A 66 -15.57 12.86 2.03
CA PRO A 66 -16.74 13.11 1.20
C PRO A 66 -16.49 14.11 0.07
N ASP A 67 -15.48 14.97 0.21
CA ASP A 67 -15.09 15.95 -0.81
C ASP A 67 -13.88 15.50 -1.64
N LEU A 68 -13.49 14.22 -1.60
CA LEU A 68 -12.32 13.69 -2.32
C LEU A 68 -12.30 14.08 -3.80
N ALA A 69 -13.44 13.99 -4.49
CA ALA A 69 -13.57 14.31 -5.90
C ALA A 69 -13.42 15.81 -6.22
N LYS A 70 -13.47 16.69 -5.20
CA LYS A 70 -13.33 18.15 -5.34
C LYS A 70 -11.93 18.65 -5.01
N LEU A 71 -11.05 17.78 -4.51
CA LEU A 71 -9.67 18.16 -4.21
C LEU A 71 -8.92 18.47 -5.51
N GLU A 72 -7.98 19.41 -5.43
CA GLU A 72 -7.15 19.79 -6.57
C GLU A 72 -6.37 18.58 -7.12
N HIS A 73 -6.18 18.53 -8.44
CA HIS A 73 -5.35 17.50 -9.05
C HIS A 73 -3.88 17.73 -8.69
N GLY A 74 -3.17 16.64 -8.41
CA GLY A 74 -1.76 16.66 -8.03
C GLY A 74 -1.49 15.91 -6.72
N LYS A 75 -0.34 16.21 -6.12
CA LYS A 75 0.17 15.54 -4.93
C LYS A 75 -0.40 16.17 -3.66
N HIS A 76 -0.95 15.32 -2.78
CA HIS A 76 -1.42 15.66 -1.44
C HIS A 76 -0.59 14.90 -0.42
N VAL A 77 0.09 15.62 0.47
CA VAL A 77 0.88 15.03 1.55
C VAL A 77 -0.05 14.67 2.72
N ILE A 78 -0.05 13.42 3.16
CA ILE A 78 -0.89 12.92 4.26
C ILE A 78 -0.04 12.67 5.51
N ASP A 79 1.18 12.16 5.34
CA ASP A 79 2.13 11.91 6.43
C ASP A 79 3.57 12.01 5.93
N GLY A 80 4.03 13.24 5.67
CA GLY A 80 5.36 13.49 5.11
C GLY A 80 5.61 12.65 3.86
N ASP A 81 6.75 11.97 3.82
CA ASP A 81 7.08 11.04 2.74
C ASP A 81 6.53 9.62 2.97
N LYS A 82 5.94 9.32 4.13
CA LYS A 82 5.40 7.98 4.42
C LYS A 82 4.07 7.71 3.74
N ILE A 83 3.23 8.73 3.62
CA ILE A 83 1.92 8.62 2.97
C ILE A 83 1.65 9.88 2.16
N TYR A 84 1.41 9.72 0.87
CA TYR A 84 0.95 10.79 0.01
C TYR A 84 0.01 10.24 -1.07
N ALA A 85 -0.93 11.06 -1.50
CA ALA A 85 -1.87 10.75 -2.55
C ALA A 85 -1.57 11.56 -3.80
N SER A 86 -1.77 10.97 -4.97
CA SER A 86 -1.83 11.69 -6.25
C SER A 86 -3.24 11.56 -6.80
N ILE A 87 -3.91 12.69 -7.01
CA ILE A 87 -5.26 12.75 -7.59
C ILE A 87 -5.14 13.26 -9.02
N GLY A 88 -5.80 12.62 -9.98
CA GLY A 88 -5.81 13.14 -11.33
C GLY A 88 -6.69 12.37 -12.30
N ILE A 89 -6.87 13.00 -13.46
CA ILE A 89 -7.51 12.39 -14.62
C ILE A 89 -6.43 11.78 -15.50
N ASN A 90 -6.55 10.49 -15.78
CA ASN A 90 -5.70 9.78 -16.72
C ASN A 90 -6.51 9.40 -17.96
N LYS A 91 -5.93 9.64 -19.15
CA LYS A 91 -6.51 9.15 -20.41
C LYS A 91 -6.27 7.65 -20.50
N GLY A 92 -7.34 6.87 -20.65
CA GLY A 92 -7.26 5.43 -20.85
C GLY A 92 -6.40 5.06 -22.06
N ARG A 93 -5.66 3.95 -21.93
CA ARG A 93 -4.83 3.36 -22.98
C ARG A 93 -5.20 1.91 -23.26
N GLN A 94 -4.73 1.37 -24.37
CA GLN A 94 -4.97 -0.02 -24.74
C GLN A 94 -4.04 -0.98 -23.98
N LYS A 95 -4.46 -2.25 -23.85
CA LYS A 95 -3.68 -3.28 -23.12
C LYS A 95 -2.25 -3.45 -23.61
N ASN A 96 -2.03 -3.34 -24.92
CA ASN A 96 -0.71 -3.49 -25.54
C ASN A 96 0.21 -2.27 -25.33
N GLU A 97 -0.32 -1.16 -24.82
CA GLU A 97 0.42 0.07 -24.50
C GLU A 97 0.77 0.14 -23.00
N ALA A 98 0.18 -0.73 -22.19
CA ALA A 98 0.36 -0.76 -20.74
C ALA A 98 1.48 -1.74 -20.36
N LEU A 99 2.62 -1.18 -19.94
CA LEU A 99 3.71 -1.96 -19.33
C LEU A 99 3.37 -2.27 -17.87
N LEU A 100 3.87 -3.41 -17.39
CA LEU A 100 3.90 -3.71 -15.96
C LEU A 100 4.91 -2.78 -15.29
N GLU A 101 4.52 -2.17 -14.18
CA GLU A 101 5.37 -1.38 -13.30
C GLU A 101 5.41 -2.01 -11.90
N ALA A 102 6.55 -1.87 -11.21
CA ALA A 102 6.70 -2.32 -9.82
C ALA A 102 7.46 -1.28 -8.99
N HIS A 103 7.18 -1.30 -7.69
CA HIS A 103 7.72 -0.38 -6.69
C HIS A 103 8.41 -1.16 -5.57
N ARG A 104 9.43 -0.58 -4.93
CA ARG A 104 10.18 -1.25 -3.84
C ARG A 104 10.00 -0.57 -2.50
N LYS A 105 9.80 0.75 -2.48
CA LYS A 105 9.69 1.58 -1.27
C LYS A 105 8.24 1.81 -0.86
N TYR A 106 7.31 1.75 -1.80
CA TYR A 106 5.90 2.06 -1.57
C TYR A 106 4.97 0.92 -1.99
N ILE A 107 3.90 0.77 -1.21
CA ILE A 107 2.66 0.08 -1.56
C ILE A 107 1.76 1.10 -2.27
N ASP A 108 1.09 0.65 -3.33
CA ASP A 108 0.09 1.44 -4.04
C ASP A 108 -1.31 1.05 -3.60
N ILE A 109 -2.12 2.04 -3.21
CA ILE A 109 -3.57 1.90 -3.11
C ILE A 109 -4.18 2.76 -4.21
N GLN A 110 -4.69 2.12 -5.26
CA GLN A 110 -5.26 2.80 -6.41
C GLN A 110 -6.79 2.76 -6.33
N TYR A 111 -7.43 3.91 -6.13
CA TYR A 111 -8.87 4.07 -5.97
C TYR A 111 -9.49 4.80 -7.16
N VAL A 112 -10.51 4.21 -7.78
CA VAL A 112 -11.21 4.83 -8.91
C VAL A 112 -12.39 5.65 -8.39
N ILE A 113 -12.38 6.95 -8.68
CA ILE A 113 -13.49 7.87 -8.34
C ILE A 113 -14.54 7.83 -9.45
N GLU A 114 -14.13 7.97 -10.72
CA GLU A 114 -15.01 7.94 -11.88
C GLU A 114 -14.42 7.09 -13.02
N GLY A 115 -15.30 6.50 -13.82
CA GLY A 115 -14.94 5.58 -14.89
C GLY A 115 -14.57 4.19 -14.37
N TYR A 116 -13.60 3.56 -15.04
CA TYR A 116 -13.03 2.28 -14.63
C TYR A 116 -11.57 2.21 -15.06
N ASP A 117 -10.79 1.39 -14.34
CA ASP A 117 -9.42 1.05 -14.67
C ASP A 117 -9.27 -0.48 -14.69
N GLU A 118 -9.01 -1.07 -15.86
CA GLU A 118 -8.62 -2.47 -15.95
C GLU A 118 -7.13 -2.62 -15.66
N MET A 119 -6.80 -3.16 -14.49
CA MET A 119 -5.42 -3.26 -14.06
C MET A 119 -4.88 -4.66 -14.42
N GLY A 120 -3.77 -4.69 -15.15
CA GLY A 120 -2.98 -5.91 -15.31
C GLY A 120 -2.18 -6.22 -14.05
N TRP A 121 -1.94 -7.50 -13.76
CA TRP A 121 -1.11 -7.93 -12.64
C TRP A 121 -0.25 -9.16 -12.97
N SER A 122 0.94 -9.20 -12.39
CA SER A 122 1.83 -10.37 -12.32
C SER A 122 2.60 -10.34 -11.01
N ASN A 123 3.02 -11.52 -10.53
CA ASN A 123 4.06 -11.55 -9.51
C ASN A 123 5.37 -11.02 -10.11
N VAL A 124 6.04 -10.08 -9.45
CA VAL A 124 7.28 -9.47 -9.95
C VAL A 124 8.39 -10.52 -10.15
N ASP A 125 8.40 -11.59 -9.35
CA ASP A 125 9.35 -12.69 -9.48
C ASP A 125 9.12 -13.53 -10.74
N ASP A 126 8.05 -13.31 -11.50
CA ASP A 126 7.78 -13.97 -12.78
C ASP A 126 8.05 -13.05 -13.99
N CYS A 127 8.30 -11.76 -13.75
CA CYS A 127 8.69 -10.82 -14.80
C CYS A 127 10.15 -11.09 -15.22
N ARG A 128 10.41 -11.19 -16.53
CA ARG A 128 11.74 -11.56 -17.08
C ARG A 128 12.27 -10.53 -18.07
N VAL A 129 11.39 -9.76 -18.69
CA VAL A 129 11.72 -8.83 -19.78
C VAL A 129 11.71 -7.41 -19.24
N ILE A 130 12.84 -6.97 -18.69
CA ILE A 130 13.00 -5.59 -18.18
C ILE A 130 12.95 -4.62 -19.37
N ALA A 131 11.93 -3.75 -19.38
CA ALA A 131 11.79 -2.67 -20.34
C ALA A 131 12.53 -1.41 -19.88
N THR A 132 12.51 -1.13 -18.57
CA THR A 132 13.29 -0.07 -17.95
C THR A 132 13.76 -0.53 -16.58
N PRO A 133 15.08 -0.56 -16.31
CA PRO A 133 15.62 -0.97 -15.02
C PRO A 133 15.13 -0.07 -13.88
N TYR A 134 15.14 -0.61 -12.65
CA TYR A 134 14.75 0.13 -11.46
C TYR A 134 15.47 1.48 -11.32
N LYS A 135 14.68 2.54 -11.13
CA LYS A 135 15.14 3.91 -10.85
C LYS A 135 14.79 4.29 -9.41
N PRO A 136 15.79 4.42 -8.50
CA PRO A 136 15.54 4.71 -7.09
C PRO A 136 14.79 6.02 -6.80
N ASP A 137 15.00 7.05 -7.62
CA ASP A 137 14.40 8.38 -7.42
C ASP A 137 12.89 8.38 -7.68
N GLY A 138 12.42 7.55 -8.63
CA GLY A 138 11.01 7.39 -8.94
C GLY A 138 10.36 6.16 -8.29
N ASP A 139 11.15 5.35 -7.58
CA ASP A 139 10.76 4.04 -7.07
C ASP A 139 10.06 3.16 -8.12
N ILE A 140 10.62 3.07 -9.32
CA ILE A 140 9.91 2.44 -10.45
C ILE A 140 10.82 1.59 -11.31
N GLU A 141 10.30 0.44 -11.72
CA GLU A 141 10.86 -0.50 -12.69
C GLU A 141 9.75 -0.89 -13.66
N PHE A 142 10.07 -1.05 -14.95
CA PHE A 142 9.09 -1.45 -15.97
C PHE A 142 9.47 -2.76 -16.65
N PHE A 143 8.46 -3.58 -16.91
CA PHE A 143 8.58 -4.86 -17.60
C PHE A 143 7.68 -4.90 -18.85
N ALA A 144 8.20 -5.51 -19.91
CA ALA A 144 7.46 -5.77 -21.16
C ALA A 144 6.76 -7.14 -21.16
N ASP A 145 6.87 -7.90 -20.07
CA ASP A 145 6.08 -9.11 -19.88
C ASP A 145 4.58 -8.81 -19.95
N LYS A 146 3.80 -9.77 -20.44
CA LYS A 146 2.34 -9.66 -20.42
C LYS A 146 1.83 -9.94 -19.00
N PRO A 147 0.88 -9.14 -18.49
CA PRO A 147 0.18 -9.44 -17.24
C PRO A 147 -0.41 -10.86 -17.23
N THR A 148 -0.24 -11.58 -16.10
CA THR A 148 -0.81 -12.91 -15.88
C THR A 148 -2.33 -12.88 -15.74
N LEU A 149 -2.88 -11.79 -15.22
CA LEU A 149 -4.31 -11.55 -15.11
C LEU A 149 -4.65 -10.08 -15.32
N TYR A 150 -5.93 -9.82 -15.59
CA TYR A 150 -6.49 -8.48 -15.67
C TYR A 150 -7.73 -8.41 -14.78
N LYS A 151 -7.91 -7.28 -14.09
CA LYS A 151 -9.11 -7.02 -13.30
C LYS A 151 -9.63 -5.62 -13.59
N LYS A 152 -10.89 -5.55 -14.01
CA LYS A 152 -11.61 -4.28 -14.10
C LYS A 152 -11.97 -3.77 -12.70
N VAL A 153 -11.42 -2.64 -12.31
CA VAL A 153 -11.69 -1.90 -11.07
C VAL A 153 -12.62 -0.74 -11.42
N GLN A 154 -13.83 -0.79 -10.88
CA GLN A 154 -14.89 0.18 -11.16
C GLN A 154 -14.81 1.38 -10.21
N ALA A 155 -15.48 2.49 -10.57
CA ALA A 155 -15.73 3.59 -9.65
C ALA A 155 -16.24 3.10 -8.27
N GLY A 156 -15.67 3.63 -7.19
CA GLY A 156 -15.95 3.20 -5.82
C GLY A 156 -15.16 1.97 -5.36
N GLN A 157 -14.28 1.42 -6.21
CA GLN A 157 -13.39 0.31 -5.88
C GLN A 157 -11.92 0.74 -5.81
N PHE A 158 -11.13 -0.03 -5.06
CA PHE A 158 -9.69 0.12 -4.98
C PHE A 158 -8.97 -1.19 -5.32
N ALA A 159 -7.71 -1.06 -5.71
CA ALA A 159 -6.72 -2.13 -5.75
C ALA A 159 -5.56 -1.80 -4.79
N ILE A 160 -4.95 -2.84 -4.19
CA ILE A 160 -3.72 -2.72 -3.41
C ILE A 160 -2.62 -3.51 -4.11
N PHE A 161 -1.47 -2.88 -4.32
CA PHE A 161 -0.27 -3.47 -4.92
C PHE A 161 0.91 -3.31 -3.97
N PHE A 162 1.38 -4.43 -3.42
CA PHE A 162 2.61 -4.52 -2.63
C PHE A 162 3.85 -4.54 -3.53
N PRO A 163 5.08 -4.46 -2.98
CA PRO A 163 6.30 -4.50 -3.78
C PRO A 163 6.45 -5.75 -4.67
N GLU A 164 5.82 -6.87 -4.30
CA GLU A 164 5.77 -8.08 -5.12
C GLU A 164 4.78 -8.03 -6.30
N ASP A 165 3.97 -6.98 -6.40
CA ASP A 165 2.89 -6.85 -7.37
C ASP A 165 3.29 -5.95 -8.53
N ALA A 166 3.84 -6.57 -9.58
CA ALA A 166 3.97 -5.88 -10.86
C ALA A 166 2.56 -5.64 -11.42
N HIS A 167 2.23 -4.41 -11.79
CA HIS A 167 0.88 -4.03 -12.21
C HIS A 167 0.89 -3.08 -13.41
N ALA A 168 -0.16 -3.13 -14.23
CA ALA A 168 -0.29 -2.31 -15.44
C ALA A 168 -1.60 -1.53 -15.38
N PRO A 169 -1.62 -0.30 -14.84
CA PRO A 169 -2.85 0.48 -14.68
C PRO A 169 -3.19 1.31 -15.92
N VAL A 170 -4.30 2.06 -15.83
CA VAL A 170 -4.80 3.04 -16.80
C VAL A 170 -5.36 2.41 -18.08
N ILE A 171 -5.89 1.18 -18.01
CA ILE A 171 -6.49 0.53 -19.19
C ILE A 171 -7.99 0.78 -19.18
N SER A 172 -8.46 1.59 -20.13
CA SER A 172 -9.87 1.98 -20.24
C SER A 172 -10.17 2.55 -21.62
N ASP A 173 -11.46 2.60 -21.98
CA ASP A 173 -11.93 3.20 -23.24
C ASP A 173 -12.05 4.74 -23.17
N GLY A 174 -11.85 5.33 -21.99
CA GLY A 174 -12.00 6.76 -21.76
C GLY A 174 -11.17 7.27 -20.59
N ASP A 175 -11.50 8.47 -20.14
CA ASP A 175 -10.82 9.12 -19.03
C ASP A 175 -11.18 8.45 -17.69
N ILE A 176 -10.19 8.40 -16.79
CA ILE A 176 -10.30 7.79 -15.46
C ILE A 176 -9.93 8.86 -14.44
N LEU A 177 -10.86 9.20 -13.54
CA LEU A 177 -10.53 10.00 -12.36
C LEU A 177 -10.18 9.04 -11.21
N LYS A 178 -8.94 9.10 -10.72
CA LYS A 178 -8.47 8.19 -9.68
C LYS A 178 -7.52 8.85 -8.69
N VAL A 179 -7.35 8.17 -7.56
CA VAL A 179 -6.34 8.47 -6.54
C VAL A 179 -5.36 7.31 -6.49
N VAL A 180 -4.06 7.63 -6.47
CA VAL A 180 -3.01 6.66 -6.12
C VAL A 180 -2.40 7.11 -4.81
N ILE A 181 -2.63 6.36 -3.73
CA ILE A 181 -1.94 6.57 -2.46
C ILE A 181 -0.70 5.72 -2.46
N LYS A 182 0.45 6.36 -2.18
CA LYS A 182 1.71 5.69 -1.88
C LYS A 182 1.83 5.55 -0.37
N VAL A 183 2.06 4.34 0.11
CA VAL A 183 2.28 4.03 1.53
C VAL A 183 3.66 3.39 1.67
N ALA A 184 4.57 4.03 2.40
CA ALA A 184 5.91 3.49 2.61
C ALA A 184 5.83 2.12 3.30
N VAL A 185 6.68 1.18 2.88
CA VAL A 185 6.75 -0.18 3.42
C VAL A 185 7.40 -0.22 4.83
N ASP A 186 8.15 0.84 5.18
CA ASP A 186 8.97 0.97 6.40
C ASP A 186 8.38 1.89 7.49
#